data_AF-A0A5E4HX12-F1
#
_entry.id   AF-A0A5E4HX12-F1
#
_cell.length_a   1.000
_cell.length_b   1.000
_cell.length_c   1.000
_cell.angle_alpha   90.00
_cell.angle_beta   90.00
_cell.angle_gamma   90.00
#
_symmetry.space_group_name_H-M   'P 1'
#
loop_
_entity.id
_entity.type
_entity.pdbx_description
1 polymer ?
#
loop_
_entity_poly.entity_id
_entity_poly.type
_entity_poly.pdbx_seq_one_letter_code
_entity_poly.pdbx_strand_id
1 'polypeptide(L)'
;MAENIAITWRRIPERYRLAGSQCMTCHAKFFPPRKLCPTCRRKGKIESCAFSGKGKIFSLSEVHSAPAGLELEIPYVLAIVQLAEGPKLTTQLVDCREKDVKVGAAVEVVFRRIRSDDPEGLLHYGYKFRLVK
;
A
#
# COMPACT_ATOMS: atom_id res chain seq x y z
N MET A 1 -15.63 3.42 11.50
CA MET A 1 -16.42 2.88 10.36
C MET A 1 -15.83 1.54 9.96
N ALA A 2 -16.51 0.44 10.27
CA ALA A 2 -16.15 -0.89 9.77
C ALA A 2 -16.10 -0.85 8.23
N GLU A 3 -15.06 -1.41 7.60
CA GLU A 3 -15.12 -1.58 6.14
C GLU A 3 -16.19 -2.62 5.82
N ASN A 4 -17.05 -2.31 4.86
CA ASN A 4 -18.00 -3.29 4.35
C ASN A 4 -17.26 -4.50 3.74
N ILE A 5 -17.63 -5.72 4.14
CA ILE A 5 -17.06 -7.00 3.68
C ILE A 5 -16.90 -7.04 2.15
N ALA A 6 -17.89 -6.55 1.41
CA ALA A 6 -17.88 -6.54 -0.05
C ALA A 6 -16.83 -5.58 -0.63
N ILE A 7 -16.45 -4.52 0.07
CA ILE A 7 -15.36 -3.61 -0.32
C ILE A 7 -14.02 -4.32 -0.12
N THR A 8 -13.81 -4.95 1.03
CA THR A 8 -12.58 -5.71 1.31
C THR A 8 -12.39 -6.80 0.27
N TRP A 9 -13.43 -7.60 -0.03
CA TRP A 9 -13.37 -8.66 -1.04
C TRP A 9 -12.95 -8.14 -2.42
N ARG A 10 -13.55 -7.03 -2.91
CA ARG A 10 -13.19 -6.43 -4.20
C ARG A 10 -11.76 -5.89 -4.24
N ARG A 11 -11.20 -5.50 -3.10
CA ARG A 11 -9.85 -4.94 -2.96
C ARG A 11 -8.77 -5.98 -2.67
N ILE A 12 -9.11 -7.27 -2.54
CA ILE A 12 -8.13 -8.34 -2.32
C ILE A 12 -7.01 -8.31 -3.37
N PRO A 13 -7.27 -8.19 -4.69
CA PRO A 13 -6.18 -8.21 -5.68
C PRO A 13 -5.16 -7.07 -5.48
N GLU A 14 -5.63 -5.85 -5.21
CA GLU A 14 -4.74 -4.69 -4.97
C GLU A 14 -4.01 -4.80 -3.62
N ARG A 15 -4.68 -5.27 -2.56
CA ARG A 15 -4.09 -5.38 -1.22
C ARG A 15 -3.12 -6.54 -1.07
N TYR A 16 -3.38 -7.67 -1.71
CA TYR A 16 -2.65 -8.92 -1.46
C TYR A 16 -1.51 -9.11 -2.45
N ARG A 17 -1.72 -8.68 -3.71
CA ARG A 17 -0.79 -8.94 -4.82
C ARG A 17 -0.26 -7.68 -5.47
N LEU A 18 -0.52 -6.51 -4.88
CA LEU A 18 -0.24 -5.21 -5.49
C LEU A 18 -0.71 -5.14 -6.95
N ALA A 19 -1.90 -5.70 -7.22
CA ALA A 19 -2.49 -5.60 -8.55
C ALA A 19 -2.96 -4.16 -8.79
N GLY A 20 -2.39 -3.52 -9.80
CA GLY A 20 -2.84 -2.22 -10.30
C GLY A 20 -3.21 -2.28 -11.76
N SER A 21 -3.01 -1.18 -12.45
CA SER A 21 -3.38 -1.04 -13.85
C SER A 21 -2.35 -0.25 -14.64
N GLN A 22 -2.14 -0.63 -15.89
CA GLN A 22 -1.30 0.09 -16.84
C GLN A 22 -2.13 0.55 -18.03
N CYS A 23 -1.90 1.78 -18.49
CA CYS A 23 -2.43 2.23 -19.77
C CYS A 23 -1.53 1.75 -20.90
N MET A 24 -2.07 0.96 -21.84
CA MET A 24 -1.33 0.46 -23.01
C MET A 24 -1.10 1.54 -24.07
N THR A 25 -1.74 2.71 -23.94
CA THR A 25 -1.59 3.83 -24.87
C THR A 25 -0.43 4.77 -24.50
N CYS A 26 -0.27 5.10 -23.22
CA CYS A 26 0.79 5.98 -22.73
C CYS A 26 1.78 5.31 -21.77
N HIS A 27 1.62 4.01 -21.53
CA HIS A 27 2.44 3.18 -20.62
C HIS A 27 2.47 3.63 -19.16
N ALA A 28 1.64 4.62 -18.77
CA ALA A 28 1.51 5.04 -17.39
C ALA A 28 0.93 3.92 -16.52
N LYS A 29 1.54 3.68 -15.36
CA LYS A 29 1.13 2.69 -14.37
C LYS A 29 0.45 3.36 -13.19
N PHE A 30 -0.61 2.74 -12.68
CA PHE A 30 -1.45 3.29 -11.63
C PHE A 30 -1.67 2.27 -10.53
N PHE A 31 -1.56 2.76 -9.30
CA PHE A 31 -1.95 2.07 -8.09
C PHE A 31 -2.65 3.08 -7.17
N PRO A 32 -3.84 2.80 -6.60
CA PRO A 32 -4.70 1.63 -6.86
C PRO A 32 -5.14 1.50 -8.34
N PRO A 33 -5.64 0.32 -8.78
CA PRO A 33 -6.09 0.11 -10.15
C PRO A 33 -7.18 1.10 -10.55
N ARG A 34 -7.10 1.64 -11.76
CA ARG A 34 -8.06 2.59 -12.32
C ARG A 34 -8.76 1.98 -13.53
N LYS A 35 -10.00 2.41 -13.79
CA LYS A 35 -10.74 2.05 -15.01
C LYS A 35 -10.48 3.02 -16.17
N LEU A 36 -9.97 4.21 -15.88
CA LEU A 36 -9.74 5.27 -16.86
C LEU A 36 -8.35 5.88 -16.66
N CYS A 37 -7.65 6.12 -17.76
CA CYS A 37 -6.38 6.84 -17.74
C CYS A 37 -6.63 8.35 -17.54
N PRO A 38 -6.02 9.01 -16.55
CA PRO A 38 -6.15 10.46 -16.38
C PRO A 38 -5.56 11.24 -17.56
N THR A 39 -4.52 10.69 -18.21
CA THR A 39 -3.85 11.33 -19.35
C THR A 39 -4.61 11.12 -20.66
N CYS A 40 -4.85 9.86 -21.04
CA CYS A 40 -5.49 9.52 -22.32
C CYS A 40 -7.03 9.54 -22.28
N ARG A 41 -7.62 9.59 -21.07
CA ARG A 41 -9.07 9.54 -20.83
C ARG A 41 -9.69 8.34 -21.55
N ARG A 42 -10.77 8.56 -22.31
CA ARG A 42 -11.49 7.53 -23.08
C ARG A 42 -10.63 6.81 -24.12
N LYS A 43 -9.54 7.43 -24.61
CA LYS A 43 -8.63 6.80 -25.58
C LYS A 43 -7.65 5.81 -24.93
N GLY A 44 -7.52 5.85 -23.60
CA GLY A 44 -6.59 4.99 -22.89
C GLY A 44 -7.12 3.57 -22.78
N LYS A 45 -6.41 2.60 -23.33
CA LYS A 45 -6.66 1.17 -23.07
C LYS A 45 -6.02 0.79 -21.73
N ILE A 46 -6.82 0.43 -20.73
CA ILE A 46 -6.31 0.02 -19.41
C ILE A 46 -6.31 -1.50 -19.30
N GLU A 47 -5.19 -2.06 -18.86
CA GLU A 47 -5.03 -3.48 -18.54
C GLU A 47 -4.48 -3.67 -17.13
N SER A 48 -4.76 -4.82 -16.51
CA SER A 48 -4.26 -5.15 -15.17
C SER A 48 -2.76 -5.44 -15.20
N CYS A 49 -2.02 -4.93 -14.23
CA CYS A 49 -0.61 -5.25 -14.04
C CYS A 49 -0.30 -5.55 -12.57
N ALA A 50 0.72 -6.36 -12.29
CA ALA A 50 1.25 -6.56 -10.95
C ALA A 50 2.51 -5.71 -10.75
N PHE A 51 2.65 -5.10 -9.58
CA PHE A 51 3.89 -4.42 -9.20
C PHE A 51 4.83 -5.37 -8.46
N SER A 52 6.13 -5.18 -8.62
CA SER A 52 7.17 -5.99 -7.95
C SER A 52 7.15 -5.90 -6.43
N GLY A 53 6.54 -4.84 -5.89
CA GLY A 53 6.54 -4.55 -4.46
C GLY A 53 7.87 -4.02 -3.94
N LYS A 54 8.81 -3.65 -4.83
CA LYS A 54 10.06 -2.99 -4.46
C LYS A 54 9.88 -1.47 -4.58
N GLY A 55 10.42 -0.73 -3.62
CA GLY A 55 10.33 0.71 -3.62
C GLY A 55 11.38 1.39 -2.75
N LYS A 56 11.24 2.71 -2.63
CA LYS A 56 12.02 3.54 -1.72
C LYS A 56 11.11 4.42 -0.88
N ILE A 57 11.52 4.71 0.34
CA ILE A 57 10.80 5.64 1.22
C ILE A 57 10.86 7.04 0.59
N PHE A 58 9.71 7.61 0.26
CA PHE A 58 9.58 8.96 -0.29
C PHE A 58 9.40 10.00 0.83
N SER A 59 8.58 9.68 1.84
CA SER A 59 8.37 10.48 3.04
C SER A 59 7.93 9.56 4.17
N LEU A 60 8.15 9.96 5.43
CA LEU A 60 7.78 9.17 6.61
C LEU A 60 7.40 10.08 7.78
N SER A 61 6.59 9.55 8.69
CA SER A 61 6.25 10.14 9.98
C SER A 61 6.12 9.02 11.01
N GLU A 62 6.57 9.30 12.22
CA GLU A 62 6.29 8.46 13.37
C GLU A 62 4.94 8.85 13.96
N VAL A 63 4.12 7.85 14.26
CA VAL A 63 2.80 8.04 14.87
C VAL A 63 2.89 7.59 16.33
N HIS A 64 2.83 8.58 17.22
CA HIS A 64 2.88 8.40 18.68
C HIS A 64 1.47 8.39 19.31
N SER A 65 0.45 8.79 18.56
CA SER A 65 -0.96 8.76 18.98
C SER A 65 -1.78 8.07 17.90
N ALA A 66 -2.20 6.84 18.16
CA ALA A 66 -2.90 6.01 17.19
C ALA A 66 -4.43 6.16 17.31
N PRO A 67 -5.16 6.02 16.19
CA PRO A 67 -6.60 5.83 16.25
C PRO A 67 -6.95 4.48 16.90
N ALA A 68 -8.23 4.33 17.26
CA ALA A 68 -8.74 3.10 17.84
C ALA A 68 -8.43 1.86 16.97
N GLY A 69 -7.93 0.79 17.59
CA GLY A 69 -7.55 -0.48 16.95
C GLY A 69 -6.09 -0.58 16.51
N LEU A 70 -5.26 0.45 16.71
CA LEU A 70 -3.82 0.46 16.41
C LEU A 70 -2.97 0.84 17.63
N GLU A 71 -3.55 0.85 18.83
CA GLU A 71 -2.89 1.27 20.08
C GLU A 71 -1.69 0.37 20.42
N LEU A 72 -1.79 -0.93 20.09
CA LEU A 72 -0.73 -1.91 20.31
C LEU A 72 0.44 -1.77 19.32
N GLU A 73 0.30 -0.95 18.28
CA GLU A 73 1.36 -0.70 17.31
C GLU A 73 2.14 0.59 17.60
N ILE A 74 1.81 1.36 18.64
CA ILE A 74 2.52 2.59 18.99
C ILE A 74 3.91 2.28 19.60
N PRO A 75 4.98 3.01 19.21
CA PRO A 75 5.07 3.88 18.03
C PRO A 75 5.23 3.07 16.73
N TYR A 76 4.59 3.52 15.65
CA TYR A 76 4.80 2.97 14.32
C TYR A 76 5.17 4.03 13.30
N VAL A 77 5.92 3.62 12.28
CA VAL A 77 6.28 4.50 11.17
C VAL A 77 5.24 4.38 10.05
N LEU A 78 4.59 5.49 9.73
CA LEU A 78 3.77 5.65 8.53
C LEU A 78 4.64 6.27 7.43
N ALA A 79 4.64 5.66 6.25
CA ALA A 79 5.46 6.09 5.13
C ALA A 79 4.66 6.21 3.83
N ILE A 80 5.11 7.12 2.96
CA ILE A 80 4.82 7.08 1.54
C ILE A 80 5.98 6.34 0.87
N VAL A 81 5.71 5.21 0.24
CA VAL A 81 6.68 4.43 -0.53
C VAL A 81 6.48 4.70 -2.01
N GLN A 82 7.54 5.10 -2.69
CA GLN A 82 7.62 5.22 -4.13
C GLN A 82 8.07 3.87 -4.71
N LEU A 83 7.18 3.17 -5.41
CA LEU A 83 7.54 1.92 -6.09
C LEU A 83 8.51 2.18 -7.23
N ALA A 84 9.33 1.17 -7.54
CA ALA A 84 10.25 1.18 -8.67
C ALA A 84 9.55 1.49 -10.00
N GLU A 85 8.29 1.08 -10.14
CA GLU A 85 7.49 1.27 -11.35
C GLU A 85 6.75 2.62 -11.42
N GLY A 86 6.83 3.47 -10.39
CA GLY A 86 6.32 4.85 -10.44
C GLY A 86 5.14 5.24 -9.51
N PRO A 87 4.23 4.36 -9.08
CA PRO A 87 3.20 4.74 -8.10
C PRO A 87 3.74 4.99 -6.69
N LYS A 88 3.05 5.85 -5.94
CA LYS A 88 3.30 6.09 -4.50
C LYS A 88 2.19 5.46 -3.66
N LEU A 89 2.56 4.80 -2.56
CA LEU A 89 1.64 4.11 -1.66
C LEU A 89 1.82 4.62 -0.24
N THR A 90 0.72 4.89 0.45
CA THR A 90 0.73 5.10 1.90
C THR A 90 0.67 3.74 2.60
N THR A 91 1.61 3.48 3.49
CA THR A 91 1.76 2.19 4.17
C THR A 91 2.52 2.34 5.48
N GLN A 92 2.45 1.33 6.34
CA GLN A 92 3.30 1.27 7.54
C GLN A 92 4.59 0.51 7.24
N LEU A 93 5.68 0.93 7.89
CA LEU A 93 6.92 0.18 7.90
C LEU A 93 6.95 -0.77 9.10
N VAL A 94 7.39 -2.00 8.85
CA VAL A 94 7.51 -3.07 9.83
C VAL A 94 8.89 -3.71 9.79
N ASP A 95 9.20 -4.48 10.83
CA ASP A 95 10.47 -5.21 10.98
C ASP A 95 11.71 -4.30 10.97
N CYS A 96 11.56 -3.04 11.39
CA CYS A 96 12.64 -2.06 11.49
C CYS A 96 12.62 -1.36 12.86
N ARG A 97 13.80 -0.98 13.36
CA ARG A 97 13.89 -0.05 14.49
C ARG A 97 13.84 1.37 13.94
N GLU A 98 13.26 2.31 14.67
CA GLU A 98 13.05 3.71 14.24
C GLU A 98 14.33 4.35 13.67
N LYS A 99 15.47 4.12 14.33
CA LYS A 99 16.77 4.69 13.96
C LYS A 99 17.28 4.26 12.58
N ASP A 100 16.77 3.15 12.04
CA ASP A 100 17.20 2.58 10.77
C ASP A 100 16.42 3.16 9.57
N VAL A 101 15.35 3.91 9.85
CA VAL A 101 14.37 4.32 8.84
C VAL A 101 14.67 5.74 8.34
N LYS A 102 15.08 5.84 7.06
CA LYS A 102 15.43 7.13 6.43
C LYS A 102 14.75 7.26 5.07
N VAL A 103 14.44 8.50 4.68
CA VAL A 103 14.00 8.82 3.31
C VAL A 103 15.06 8.33 2.32
N GLY A 104 14.61 7.69 1.25
CA GLY A 104 15.45 7.08 0.23
C GLY A 104 15.84 5.62 0.48
N ALA A 105 15.63 5.09 1.70
CA ALA A 105 15.95 3.69 2.00
C ALA A 105 15.11 2.71 1.15
N ALA A 106 15.73 1.61 0.75
CA ALA A 106 15.10 0.56 -0.04
C ALA A 106 14.15 -0.27 0.82
N VAL A 107 12.97 -0.56 0.29
CA VAL A 107 11.92 -1.32 0.95
C VAL A 107 11.31 -2.36 0.03
N GLU A 108 10.78 -3.41 0.62
CA GLU A 108 10.02 -4.45 -0.07
C GLU A 108 8.68 -4.72 0.62
N VAL A 109 7.70 -5.13 -0.18
CA VAL A 109 6.35 -5.45 0.29
C VAL A 109 6.34 -6.73 1.14
N VAL A 110 5.52 -6.70 2.18
CA VAL A 110 5.19 -7.88 2.99
C VAL A 110 3.69 -7.96 3.22
N PHE A 111 3.17 -9.18 3.26
CA PHE A 111 1.76 -9.44 3.55
C PHE A 111 1.54 -9.47 5.07
N ARG A 112 0.65 -8.61 5.57
CA ARG A 112 0.38 -8.45 7.01
C ARG A 112 -1.11 -8.24 7.28
N ARG A 113 -1.50 -8.54 8.51
CA ARG A 113 -2.78 -8.04 9.06
C ARG A 113 -2.67 -6.52 9.21
N ILE A 114 -3.61 -5.80 8.63
CA ILE A 114 -3.68 -4.32 8.66
C ILE A 114 -4.60 -3.87 9.81
N ARG A 115 -5.72 -4.55 10.01
CA ARG A 115 -6.69 -4.27 11.08
C ARG A 115 -7.68 -5.42 11.27
N SER A 116 -8.48 -5.33 12.32
CA SER A 116 -9.70 -6.11 12.55
C SER A 116 -10.87 -5.15 12.75
N ASP A 117 -12.09 -5.55 12.37
CA ASP A 117 -13.27 -4.75 12.69
C ASP A 117 -13.60 -4.83 14.20
N ASP A 118 -13.92 -6.04 14.69
CA ASP A 118 -14.28 -6.35 16.07
C ASP A 118 -13.78 -7.79 16.43
N PRO A 119 -13.89 -8.30 17.67
CA PRO A 119 -13.45 -9.66 18.02
C PRO A 119 -14.09 -10.78 17.19
N GLU A 120 -15.32 -10.58 16.72
CA GLU A 120 -16.06 -11.51 15.84
C GLU A 120 -16.04 -11.06 14.37
N GLY A 121 -15.41 -9.92 14.08
CA GLY A 121 -15.39 -9.27 12.78
C GLY A 121 -14.32 -9.82 11.83
N LEU A 122 -14.25 -9.23 10.63
CA LEU A 122 -13.31 -9.67 9.61
C LEU A 122 -11.88 -9.23 9.94
N LEU A 123 -10.92 -10.12 9.69
CA LEU A 123 -9.50 -9.77 9.66
C LEU A 123 -9.14 -9.20 8.29
N HIS A 124 -8.65 -7.96 8.27
CA HIS A 124 -8.24 -7.29 7.05
C HIS A 124 -6.74 -7.47 6.87
N TYR A 125 -6.35 -8.12 5.78
CA TYR A 125 -4.95 -8.26 5.38
C TYR A 125 -4.61 -7.36 4.19
N GLY A 126 -3.33 -7.11 3.99
CA GLY A 126 -2.80 -6.45 2.82
C GLY A 126 -1.30 -6.18 2.93
N TYR A 127 -0.84 -5.15 2.24
CA TYR A 127 0.57 -4.79 2.20
C TYR A 127 0.99 -3.89 3.38
N LYS A 128 2.09 -4.26 4.03
CA LYS A 128 3.01 -3.35 4.74
C LYS A 128 4.37 -3.42 4.02
N PHE A 129 5.35 -2.60 4.42
CA PHE A 129 6.69 -2.64 3.84
C PHE A 129 7.74 -2.85 4.91
N ARG A 130 8.85 -3.51 4.57
CA ARG A 130 10.02 -3.64 5.43
C ARG A 130 11.27 -3.13 4.72
N LEU A 131 12.29 -2.76 5.48
CA LEU A 131 13.60 -2.40 4.92
C LEU A 131 14.25 -3.63 4.26
N VAL A 132 14.83 -3.41 3.09
CA VAL A 132 15.72 -4.41 2.46
C VAL A 132 17.08 -4.29 3.14
N LYS A 133 17.61 -5.41 3.64
CA LYS A 133 18.96 -5.48 4.22
C LYS A 133 20.04 -5.45 3.14
#